data_AF-A0A640L401-F1
#
_entry.id   AF-A0A640L401-F1
#
_cell.length_a   1.000
_cell.length_b   1.000
_cell.length_c   1.000
_cell.angle_alpha   90.00
_cell.angle_beta   90.00
_cell.angle_gamma   90.00
#
_symmetry.space_group_name_H-M   'P 1'
#
loop_
_entity.id
_entity.type
_entity.pdbx_description
1 polymer ?
#
loop_
_entity_poly.entity_id
_entity_poly.type
_entity_poly.pdbx_seq_one_letter_code
_entity_poly.pdbx_strand_id
1 'polypeptide(L)'
;MLLFYGISQLFKACLLTIDPNYPESTTVLAHGVTTRKRKKQGYQFLEDEVKVQKNGLFTHVAEQLFHMKHLESEKFNMLDLMGNIPELQNLFRYSQRGATLYKIDSPNTNELSFSVNILDRLHMTTERFSRYIESICKHLSIQHVPRKTSASNLLFTAPIQSWNPIYSTPLYYEYLADTYYLPLTTDPRNPKPALPELLVHYLLLYNLSMISRYETDWWYDLLGSYGSEDYPFIYQFLTISAQKVPYYISSFLLAEPGLFHGK
;
A
#
# COMPACT_ATOMS: atom_id res chain seq x y z
N MET A 1 8.12 -9.41 -14.83
CA MET A 1 9.53 -8.93 -14.97
C MET A 1 9.66 -7.42 -15.21
N LEU A 2 9.14 -6.84 -16.30
CA LEU A 2 9.46 -5.46 -16.69
C LEU A 2 9.00 -4.38 -15.69
N LEU A 3 7.76 -4.47 -15.17
CA LEU A 3 7.23 -3.51 -14.19
C LEU A 3 8.09 -3.44 -12.91
N PHE A 4 8.62 -4.57 -12.45
CA PHE A 4 9.51 -4.60 -11.28
C PHE A 4 10.83 -3.85 -11.52
N TYR A 5 11.45 -4.04 -12.69
CA TYR A 5 12.65 -3.27 -13.02
C TYR A 5 12.31 -1.79 -13.21
N GLY A 6 11.15 -1.48 -13.81
CA GLY A 6 10.65 -0.12 -13.95
C GLY A 6 10.57 0.60 -12.60
N ILE A 7 9.81 0.07 -11.64
CA ILE A 7 9.70 0.68 -10.30
C ILE A 7 11.06 0.74 -9.58
N SER A 8 11.92 -0.27 -9.76
CA SER A 8 13.27 -0.27 -9.17
C SER A 8 14.14 0.87 -9.70
N GLN A 9 14.08 1.19 -11.00
CA GLN A 9 14.84 2.32 -11.55
C GLN A 9 14.22 3.66 -11.17
N LEU A 10 12.89 3.76 -11.13
CA LEU A 10 12.19 4.96 -10.69
C LEU A 10 12.51 5.28 -9.22
N PHE A 11 12.58 4.28 -8.35
CA PHE A 11 13.03 4.47 -6.96
C PHE A 11 14.45 5.03 -6.87
N LYS A 12 15.38 4.52 -7.69
CA LYS A 12 16.74 5.07 -7.73
C LYS A 12 16.75 6.52 -8.22
N ALA A 13 15.91 6.87 -9.20
CA ALA A 13 15.77 8.26 -9.64
C ALA A 13 15.26 9.16 -8.50
N CYS A 14 14.24 8.73 -7.75
CA CYS A 14 13.75 9.45 -6.56
C CYS A 14 14.82 9.59 -5.47
N LEU A 15 15.65 8.56 -5.25
CA LEU A 15 16.77 8.63 -4.31
C LEU A 15 17.82 9.65 -4.76
N LEU A 16 18.17 9.68 -6.04
CA LEU A 16 19.14 10.64 -6.59
C LEU A 16 18.67 12.09 -6.50
N THR A 17 17.36 12.36 -6.42
CA THR A 17 16.84 13.72 -6.22
C THR A 17 16.99 14.22 -4.78
N ILE A 18 17.13 13.32 -3.80
CA ILE A 18 17.29 13.67 -2.38
C ILE A 18 18.72 13.48 -1.87
N ASP A 19 19.44 12.51 -2.43
CA ASP A 19 20.84 12.22 -2.12
C ASP A 19 21.63 11.97 -3.43
N PRO A 20 22.38 12.99 -3.91
CA PRO A 20 23.23 12.86 -5.08
C PRO A 20 24.38 11.85 -4.94
N ASN A 21 24.73 11.44 -3.72
CA ASN A 21 25.79 10.45 -3.48
C ASN A 21 25.28 9.01 -3.55
N TYR A 22 23.97 8.80 -3.69
CA TYR A 22 23.41 7.47 -3.89
C TYR A 22 23.96 6.83 -5.19
N PRO A 23 24.42 5.56 -5.17
CA PRO A 23 24.54 4.67 -4.02
C PRO A 23 25.84 4.86 -3.24
N GLU A 24 25.76 5.12 -1.93
CA GLU A 24 26.94 5.22 -1.07
C GLU A 24 27.72 3.89 -0.91
N SER A 25 27.05 2.75 -1.13
CA SER A 25 27.69 1.42 -1.11
C SER A 25 26.95 0.41 -1.99
N THR A 26 27.60 -0.71 -2.28
CA THR A 26 26.96 -1.82 -3.02
C THR A 26 25.85 -2.51 -2.22
N THR A 27 25.78 -2.31 -0.90
CA THR A 27 24.78 -2.96 -0.06
C THR A 27 23.35 -2.46 -0.33
N VAL A 28 23.19 -1.21 -0.78
CA VAL A 28 21.89 -0.61 -1.15
C VAL A 28 21.48 -0.95 -2.59
N LEU A 29 22.33 -1.64 -3.36
CA LEU A 29 22.02 -2.08 -4.73
C LEU A 29 21.26 -3.41 -4.78
N ALA A 30 21.28 -4.20 -3.70
CA ALA A 30 20.45 -5.39 -3.58
C ALA A 30 18.95 -5.01 -3.56
N HIS A 31 18.05 -5.97 -3.81
CA HIS A 31 16.61 -5.68 -3.82
C HIS A 31 16.05 -5.24 -2.46
N GLY A 32 16.70 -5.60 -1.35
CA GLY A 32 16.23 -5.31 0.01
C GLY A 32 15.12 -6.24 0.51
N VAL A 33 14.76 -7.26 -0.27
CA VAL A 33 13.69 -8.22 0.02
C VAL A 33 14.02 -9.58 -0.56
N THR A 34 13.41 -10.63 -0.02
CA THR A 34 13.56 -12.02 -0.46
C THR A 34 12.26 -12.78 -0.39
N THR A 35 12.07 -13.74 -1.30
CA THR A 35 11.03 -14.77 -1.21
C THR A 35 11.67 -16.15 -1.02
N ARG A 36 10.88 -17.16 -0.66
CA ARG A 36 11.39 -18.54 -0.54
C ARG A 36 11.87 -19.03 -1.90
N LYS A 37 13.10 -19.55 -1.96
CA LYS A 37 13.78 -19.99 -3.20
C LYS A 37 13.15 -21.22 -3.86
N ARG A 38 12.61 -22.16 -3.08
CA ARG A 38 11.89 -23.32 -3.58
C ARG A 38 10.42 -23.15 -3.25
N LYS A 39 9.56 -23.13 -4.27
CA LYS A 39 8.11 -23.19 -4.07
C LYS A 39 7.69 -24.63 -3.76
N LYS A 40 6.68 -24.79 -2.91
CA LYS A 40 6.15 -26.11 -2.55
C LYS A 40 5.22 -26.60 -3.67
N GLN A 41 4.96 -27.89 -3.73
CA GLN A 41 3.87 -28.43 -4.55
C GLN A 41 2.54 -27.79 -4.12
N GLY A 42 1.70 -27.41 -5.08
CA GLY A 42 0.47 -26.66 -4.83
C GLY A 42 0.72 -25.18 -4.47
N TYR A 43 1.78 -24.58 -4.99
CA TYR A 43 2.09 -23.16 -4.78
C TYR A 43 0.92 -22.26 -5.23
N GLN A 44 0.51 -21.37 -4.33
CA GLN A 44 -0.45 -20.30 -4.58
C GLN A 44 0.23 -18.96 -4.31
N PHE A 45 0.08 -18.02 -5.23
CA PHE A 45 0.70 -16.71 -5.12
C PHE A 45 0.13 -15.92 -3.94
N LEU A 46 -1.21 -15.91 -3.78
CA LEU A 46 -1.89 -15.16 -2.73
C LEU A 46 -1.49 -15.60 -1.32
N GLU A 47 -1.09 -16.87 -1.14
CA GLU A 47 -0.65 -17.42 0.14
C GLU A 47 0.86 -17.20 0.42
N ASP A 48 1.61 -16.72 -0.57
CA ASP A 48 3.06 -16.55 -0.44
C ASP A 48 3.45 -15.33 0.39
N GLU A 49 4.73 -15.25 0.74
CA GLU A 49 5.27 -14.18 1.57
C GLU A 49 6.56 -13.61 0.99
N VAL A 50 6.75 -12.30 1.20
CA VAL A 50 8.02 -11.61 1.01
C VAL A 50 8.57 -11.22 2.38
N LYS A 51 9.88 -11.44 2.57
CA LYS A 51 10.61 -11.06 3.77
C LYS A 51 11.51 -9.86 3.48
N VAL A 52 11.45 -8.84 4.31
CA VAL A 52 12.34 -7.67 4.25
C VAL A 52 13.73 -8.03 4.78
N GLN A 53 14.75 -7.63 4.04
CA GLN A 53 16.16 -7.79 4.41
C GLN A 53 16.66 -6.55 5.13
N LYS A 54 17.75 -6.68 5.89
CA LYS A 54 18.36 -5.54 6.60
C LYS A 54 18.77 -4.41 5.65
N ASN A 55 19.40 -4.77 4.53
CA ASN A 55 19.96 -3.83 3.56
C ASN A 55 19.38 -4.07 2.16
N GLY A 56 19.30 -3.01 1.38
CA GLY A 56 18.98 -3.01 -0.04
C GLY A 56 18.07 -1.85 -0.43
N LEU A 57 17.68 -1.81 -1.70
CA LEU A 57 16.87 -0.75 -2.28
C LEU A 57 15.56 -0.55 -1.51
N PHE A 58 14.84 -1.63 -1.18
CA PHE A 58 13.58 -1.51 -0.45
C PHE A 58 13.73 -0.80 0.90
N THR A 59 14.66 -1.23 1.76
CA THR A 59 14.83 -0.62 3.08
C THR A 59 15.38 0.80 2.99
N HIS A 60 16.26 1.07 2.02
CA HIS A 60 16.80 2.40 1.80
C HIS A 60 15.72 3.37 1.30
N VAL A 61 14.86 2.95 0.35
CA VAL A 61 13.69 3.72 -0.11
C VAL A 61 12.71 3.98 1.02
N ALA A 62 12.38 2.95 1.81
CA ALA A 62 11.47 3.08 2.94
C ALA A 62 11.97 4.11 3.97
N GLU A 63 13.28 4.11 4.25
CA GLU A 63 13.87 5.07 5.18
C GLU A 63 13.96 6.48 4.59
N GLN A 64 14.45 6.64 3.37
CA GLN A 64 14.75 7.96 2.80
C GLN A 64 13.51 8.70 2.29
N LEU A 65 12.54 7.98 1.71
CA LEU A 65 11.35 8.60 1.11
C LEU A 65 10.16 8.65 2.08
N PHE A 66 10.09 7.73 3.04
CA PHE A 66 8.92 7.56 3.91
C PHE A 66 9.26 7.59 5.41
N HIS A 67 10.53 7.80 5.77
CA HIS A 67 11.02 7.81 7.16
C HIS A 67 10.68 6.53 7.96
N MET A 68 10.48 5.41 7.26
CA MET A 68 10.18 4.11 7.87
C MET A 68 11.47 3.33 8.13
N LYS A 69 11.85 3.24 9.41
CA LYS A 69 12.97 2.43 9.88
C LYS A 69 12.47 1.12 10.52
N HIS A 70 13.38 0.19 10.78
CA HIS A 70 13.10 -1.04 11.52
C HIS A 70 12.12 -2.02 10.84
N LEU A 71 12.17 -2.10 9.51
CA LEU A 71 11.38 -3.08 8.74
C LEU A 71 12.10 -4.43 8.58
N GLU A 72 13.33 -4.57 9.08
CA GLU A 72 14.12 -5.80 8.90
C GLU A 72 13.42 -7.03 9.48
N SER A 73 13.45 -8.12 8.73
CA SER A 73 12.81 -9.40 9.07
C SER A 73 11.28 -9.43 9.07
N GLU A 74 10.61 -8.29 8.83
CA GLU A 74 9.16 -8.26 8.60
C GLU A 74 8.78 -9.15 7.42
N LYS A 75 7.61 -9.79 7.55
CA LYS A 75 7.03 -10.66 6.53
C LYS A 75 5.66 -10.15 6.12
N PHE A 76 5.49 -9.99 4.82
CA PHE A 76 4.23 -9.56 4.24
C PHE A 76 3.68 -10.66 3.35
N ASN A 77 2.43 -11.07 3.62
CA ASN A 77 1.71 -12.02 2.78
C ASN A 77 1.15 -11.29 1.54
N MET A 78 1.09 -11.96 0.39
CA MET A 78 0.69 -11.33 -0.86
C MET A 78 -0.78 -10.91 -0.88
N LEU A 79 -1.69 -11.72 -0.33
CA LEU A 79 -3.11 -11.38 -0.21
C LEU A 79 -3.31 -10.17 0.70
N ASP A 80 -2.63 -10.12 1.86
CA ASP A 80 -2.67 -8.95 2.77
C ASP A 80 -2.23 -7.67 2.04
N LEU A 81 -1.13 -7.74 1.27
CA LEU A 81 -0.62 -6.62 0.49
C LEU A 81 -1.59 -6.20 -0.62
N MET A 82 -2.19 -7.14 -1.34
CA MET A 82 -3.22 -6.85 -2.34
C MET A 82 -4.47 -6.23 -1.70
N GLY A 83 -4.78 -6.60 -0.46
CA GLY A 83 -5.86 -6.01 0.33
C GLY A 83 -5.65 -4.53 0.63
N ASN A 84 -4.44 -4.00 0.47
CA ASN A 84 -4.14 -2.59 0.62
C ASN A 84 -4.29 -1.78 -0.67
N ILE A 85 -4.68 -2.41 -1.79
CA ILE A 85 -4.86 -1.72 -3.07
C ILE A 85 -6.35 -1.44 -3.30
N PRO A 86 -6.79 -0.18 -3.31
CA PRO A 86 -8.20 0.19 -3.46
C PRO A 86 -8.88 -0.39 -4.71
N GLU A 87 -8.19 -0.38 -5.84
CA GLU A 87 -8.73 -0.85 -7.12
C GLU A 87 -8.99 -2.38 -7.13
N LEU A 88 -8.39 -3.14 -6.20
CA LEU A 88 -8.63 -4.58 -6.04
C LEU A 88 -9.83 -4.91 -5.15
N GLN A 89 -10.44 -3.92 -4.47
CA GLN A 89 -11.51 -4.18 -3.51
C GLN A 89 -12.74 -4.86 -4.12
N ASN A 90 -12.99 -4.66 -5.41
CA ASN A 90 -14.06 -5.36 -6.11
C ASN A 90 -13.78 -6.87 -6.20
N LEU A 91 -12.55 -7.29 -6.52
CA LEU A 91 -12.19 -8.73 -6.53
C LEU A 91 -12.34 -9.36 -5.15
N PHE A 92 -11.88 -8.69 -4.10
CA PHE A 92 -12.05 -9.17 -2.72
C PHE A 92 -13.52 -9.40 -2.33
N ARG A 93 -14.44 -8.55 -2.81
CA ARG A 93 -15.88 -8.72 -2.60
C ARG A 93 -16.42 -9.93 -3.36
N TYR A 94 -16.00 -10.14 -4.61
CA TYR A 94 -16.45 -11.26 -5.43
C TYR A 94 -15.87 -12.61 -5.00
N SER A 95 -14.64 -12.64 -4.50
CA SER A 95 -13.96 -13.87 -4.06
C SER A 95 -14.37 -14.34 -2.66
N GLN A 96 -15.47 -13.82 -2.10
CA GLN A 96 -15.95 -14.11 -0.74
C GLN A 96 -14.94 -13.84 0.40
N ARG A 97 -13.85 -13.13 0.11
CA ARG A 97 -12.81 -12.77 1.11
C ARG A 97 -13.20 -11.53 1.93
N GLY A 98 -14.24 -10.82 1.52
CA GLY A 98 -14.75 -9.63 2.18
C GLY A 98 -13.91 -8.39 1.88
N ALA A 99 -14.48 -7.20 2.03
CA ALA A 99 -13.77 -5.95 1.79
C ALA A 99 -12.72 -5.71 2.89
N THR A 100 -11.45 -5.58 2.49
CA THR A 100 -10.31 -5.27 3.36
C THR A 100 -10.17 -3.77 3.62
N LEU A 101 -10.75 -2.95 2.74
CA LEU A 101 -10.78 -1.49 2.86
C LEU A 101 -12.21 -0.94 2.94
N TYR A 102 -12.35 0.16 3.66
CA TYR A 102 -13.54 0.97 3.74
C TYR A 102 -13.38 2.23 2.89
N LYS A 103 -14.28 2.45 1.94
CA LYS A 103 -14.32 3.68 1.13
C LYS A 103 -14.75 4.84 2.02
N ILE A 104 -13.92 5.89 2.11
CA ILE A 104 -14.24 7.09 2.88
C ILE A 104 -15.03 8.04 1.98
N ASP A 105 -16.15 8.55 2.48
CA ASP A 105 -16.92 9.55 1.77
C ASP A 105 -16.31 10.94 2.01
N SER A 106 -16.18 11.74 0.97
CA SER A 106 -15.71 13.13 1.04
C SER A 106 -16.81 14.07 0.53
N PRO A 107 -17.73 14.54 1.40
CA PRO A 107 -18.85 15.40 0.99
C PRO A 107 -18.38 16.70 0.32
N ASN A 108 -17.20 17.17 0.68
CA ASN A 108 -16.49 18.28 0.05
C ASN A 108 -14.98 18.10 0.25
N THR A 109 -14.23 19.11 -0.18
CA THR A 109 -12.77 19.11 -0.21
C THR A 109 -12.10 19.26 1.15
N ASN A 110 -12.88 19.55 2.20
CA ASN A 110 -12.40 19.80 3.55
C ASN A 110 -13.02 18.89 4.62
N GLU A 111 -13.87 17.94 4.21
CA GLU A 111 -14.63 17.10 5.13
C GLU A 111 -14.61 15.64 4.69
N LEU A 112 -14.46 14.75 5.68
CA LEU A 112 -14.60 13.31 5.54
C LEU A 112 -15.82 12.84 6.33
N SER A 113 -16.53 11.87 5.78
CA SER A 113 -17.69 11.24 6.38
C SER A 113 -17.48 9.74 6.46
N PHE A 114 -17.79 9.18 7.63
CA PHE A 114 -17.78 7.75 7.90
C PHE A 114 -19.17 7.31 8.34
N SER A 115 -19.73 6.30 7.69
CA SER A 115 -20.97 5.69 8.13
C SER A 115 -20.77 5.04 9.50
N VAL A 116 -21.74 5.22 10.41
CA VAL A 116 -21.72 4.60 11.75
C VAL A 116 -21.61 3.07 11.70
N ASN A 117 -22.01 2.44 10.60
CA ASN A 117 -21.84 1.00 10.38
C ASN A 117 -20.37 0.53 10.46
N ILE A 118 -19.40 1.44 10.25
CA ILE A 118 -17.97 1.11 10.41
C ILE A 118 -17.61 0.81 11.87
N LEU A 119 -18.34 1.40 12.82
CA LEU A 119 -18.09 1.26 14.25
C LEU A 119 -18.30 -0.18 14.69
N ASP A 120 -19.38 -0.81 14.20
CA ASP A 120 -19.69 -2.21 14.47
C ASP A 120 -18.62 -3.14 13.85
N ARG A 121 -18.16 -2.83 12.63
CA ARG A 121 -17.11 -3.62 11.95
C ARG A 121 -15.76 -3.56 12.67
N LEU A 122 -15.43 -2.41 13.27
CA LEU A 122 -14.18 -2.21 14.01
C LEU A 122 -14.33 -2.50 15.51
N HIS A 123 -15.54 -2.82 15.97
CA HIS A 123 -15.88 -2.99 17.38
C HIS A 123 -15.43 -1.78 18.23
N MET A 124 -15.77 -0.57 17.79
CA MET A 124 -15.41 0.70 18.44
C MET A 124 -16.66 1.51 18.81
N THR A 125 -16.59 2.28 19.91
CA THR A 125 -17.55 3.38 20.12
C THR A 125 -17.18 4.56 19.23
N THR A 126 -18.09 5.52 19.06
CA THR A 126 -17.81 6.78 18.34
C THR A 126 -16.57 7.48 18.87
N GLU A 127 -16.45 7.65 20.19
CA GLU A 127 -15.32 8.36 20.81
C GLU A 127 -14.01 7.60 20.60
N ARG A 128 -14.05 6.26 20.69
CA ARG A 128 -12.88 5.42 20.43
C ARG A 128 -12.45 5.53 18.97
N PHE A 129 -13.40 5.49 18.03
CA PHE A 129 -13.13 5.60 16.61
C PHE A 129 -12.57 6.98 16.24
N SER A 130 -13.15 8.07 16.76
CA SER A 130 -12.64 9.43 16.52
C SER A 130 -11.19 9.58 16.99
N ARG A 131 -10.88 9.14 18.22
CA ARG A 131 -9.50 9.15 18.73
C ARG A 131 -8.58 8.25 17.93
N TYR A 132 -9.06 7.10 17.48
CA TYR A 132 -8.29 6.19 16.64
C TYR A 132 -7.91 6.84 15.32
N ILE A 133 -8.86 7.43 14.59
CA ILE A 133 -8.61 8.13 13.32
C ILE A 133 -7.66 9.32 13.51
N GLU A 134 -7.92 10.18 14.50
CA GLU A 134 -7.05 11.32 14.81
C GLU A 134 -5.62 10.90 15.18
N SER A 135 -5.48 9.76 15.87
CA SER A 135 -4.18 9.23 16.27
C SER A 135 -3.39 8.67 15.09
N ILE A 136 -4.00 7.80 14.26
CA ILE A 136 -3.28 7.12 13.17
C ILE A 136 -3.05 8.06 11.97
N CYS A 137 -3.92 9.05 11.77
CA CYS A 137 -3.85 10.02 10.67
C CYS A 137 -3.41 11.41 11.14
N LYS A 138 -2.62 11.51 12.22
CA LYS A 138 -2.21 12.79 12.80
C LYS A 138 -1.54 13.73 11.79
N HIS A 139 -0.69 13.20 10.90
CA HIS A 139 0.01 13.97 9.86
C HIS A 139 -0.93 14.52 8.77
N LEU A 140 -2.15 13.97 8.66
CA LEU A 140 -3.18 14.43 7.73
C LEU A 140 -4.11 15.50 8.31
N SER A 141 -3.89 15.89 9.57
CA SER A 141 -4.69 16.91 10.26
C SER A 141 -6.20 16.63 10.27
N ILE A 142 -6.56 15.35 10.37
CA ILE A 142 -7.97 14.93 10.52
C ILE A 142 -8.45 15.25 11.93
N GLN A 143 -9.61 15.88 12.07
CA GLN A 143 -10.22 16.23 13.35
C GLN A 143 -11.72 15.93 13.37
N HIS A 144 -12.22 15.28 14.40
CA HIS A 144 -13.63 14.95 14.53
C HIS A 144 -14.49 16.20 14.81
N VAL A 145 -15.68 16.28 14.21
CA VAL A 145 -16.64 17.38 14.38
C VAL A 145 -17.94 16.87 15.01
N PRO A 146 -18.02 16.73 16.35
CA PRO A 146 -19.18 16.16 17.03
C PRO A 146 -20.51 16.86 16.72
N ARG A 147 -20.48 18.18 16.45
CA ARG A 147 -21.68 19.00 16.22
C ARG A 147 -22.33 18.77 14.85
N LYS A 148 -21.60 18.20 13.89
CA LYS A 148 -22.12 17.88 12.54
C LYS A 148 -22.35 16.39 12.33
N THR A 149 -22.00 15.56 13.32
CA THR A 149 -22.28 14.12 13.32
C THR A 149 -23.78 13.87 13.42
N SER A 150 -24.30 13.07 12.51
CA SER A 150 -25.71 12.63 12.51
C SER A 150 -25.84 11.23 13.11
N ALA A 151 -27.07 10.75 13.26
CA ALA A 151 -27.31 9.36 13.68
C ALA A 151 -26.74 8.32 12.70
N SER A 152 -26.47 8.69 11.44
CA SER A 152 -26.00 7.78 10.40
C SER A 152 -24.52 7.96 10.02
N ASN A 153 -23.93 9.14 10.22
CA ASN A 153 -22.59 9.47 9.76
C ASN A 153 -21.80 10.30 10.79
N LEU A 154 -20.53 9.93 10.98
CA LEU A 154 -19.52 10.70 11.71
C LEU A 154 -18.78 11.62 10.75
N LEU A 155 -18.66 12.91 11.11
CA LEU A 155 -17.98 13.89 10.28
C LEU A 155 -16.63 14.30 10.87
N PHE A 156 -15.63 14.44 10.00
CA PHE A 156 -14.31 14.94 10.32
C PHE A 156 -13.93 16.07 9.36
N THR A 157 -13.17 17.06 9.83
CA THR A 157 -12.52 18.07 9.00
C THR A 157 -11.10 17.64 8.66
N ALA A 158 -10.68 17.87 7.43
CA ALA A 158 -9.34 17.58 6.95
C ALA A 158 -9.02 18.40 5.70
N PRO A 159 -7.79 18.90 5.50
CA PRO A 159 -7.42 19.65 4.30
C PRO A 159 -7.13 18.72 3.10
N ILE A 160 -8.13 18.01 2.59
CA ILE A 160 -7.96 16.88 1.64
C ILE A 160 -7.20 17.29 0.38
N GLN A 161 -7.45 18.50 -0.15
CA GLN A 161 -6.73 19.02 -1.33
C GLN A 161 -5.23 19.20 -1.14
N SER A 162 -4.77 19.35 0.11
CA SER A 162 -3.33 19.48 0.42
C SER A 162 -2.63 18.14 0.57
N TRP A 163 -3.38 17.04 0.62
CA TRP A 163 -2.81 15.72 0.82
C TRP A 163 -2.07 15.26 -0.43
N ASN A 164 -0.87 14.71 -0.21
CA ASN A 164 -0.16 13.97 -1.24
C ASN A 164 -0.49 12.48 -1.06
N PRO A 165 -1.13 11.81 -2.04
CA PRO A 165 -1.51 10.40 -1.93
C PRO A 165 -0.39 9.44 -1.52
N ILE A 166 0.88 9.76 -1.86
CA ILE A 166 2.02 8.90 -1.51
C ILE A 166 2.33 8.92 -0.01
N TYR A 167 1.91 9.98 0.68
CA TYR A 167 2.14 10.23 2.11
C TYR A 167 0.86 10.13 2.94
N SER A 168 -0.21 9.55 2.40
CA SER A 168 -1.50 9.45 3.09
C SER A 168 -1.65 8.23 4.00
N THR A 169 -0.64 7.36 4.08
CA THR A 169 -0.66 6.15 4.92
C THR A 169 -0.96 6.49 6.39
N PRO A 170 -1.98 5.88 7.02
CA PRO A 170 -2.56 4.58 6.68
C PRO A 170 -3.75 4.59 5.71
N LEU A 171 -4.13 5.75 5.16
CA LEU A 171 -5.16 5.82 4.12
C LEU A 171 -4.58 5.45 2.75
N TYR A 172 -5.27 4.56 2.04
CA TYR A 172 -4.94 4.18 0.66
C TYR A 172 -5.78 4.99 -0.32
N TYR A 173 -5.26 5.25 -1.51
CA TYR A 173 -5.88 6.22 -2.44
C TYR A 173 -6.18 5.57 -3.78
N GLU A 174 -7.42 5.63 -4.24
CA GLU A 174 -7.82 5.16 -5.56
C GLU A 174 -7.70 6.29 -6.58
N TYR A 175 -6.79 6.14 -7.56
CA TYR A 175 -6.46 7.22 -8.49
C TYR A 175 -7.63 7.61 -9.41
N LEU A 176 -8.34 6.62 -9.97
CA LEU A 176 -9.43 6.89 -10.93
C LEU A 176 -10.68 7.45 -10.27
N ALA A 177 -10.94 7.08 -9.02
CA ALA A 177 -12.12 7.50 -8.27
C ALA A 177 -11.86 8.73 -7.39
N ASP A 178 -10.61 9.22 -7.33
CA ASP A 178 -10.16 10.30 -6.44
C ASP A 178 -10.67 10.13 -5.00
N THR A 179 -10.53 8.92 -4.45
CA THR A 179 -11.13 8.56 -3.16
C THR A 179 -10.12 7.89 -2.24
N TYR A 180 -10.18 8.23 -0.95
CA TYR A 180 -9.38 7.60 0.10
C TYR A 180 -10.11 6.43 0.76
N TYR A 181 -9.34 5.48 1.24
CA TYR A 181 -9.79 4.23 1.81
C TYR A 181 -9.10 3.96 3.14
N LEU A 182 -9.87 3.54 4.14
CA LEU A 182 -9.36 3.15 5.46
C LEU A 182 -9.20 1.61 5.52
N PRO A 183 -8.05 1.07 5.93
CA PRO A 183 -7.92 -0.36 6.18
C PRO A 183 -8.80 -0.84 7.33
N LEU A 184 -9.43 -2.00 7.12
CA LEU A 184 -10.33 -2.63 8.10
C LEU A 184 -9.69 -3.83 8.80
N THR A 185 -8.68 -4.42 8.18
CA THR A 185 -7.99 -5.61 8.64
C THR A 185 -6.69 -5.25 9.34
N THR A 186 -6.79 -4.63 10.51
CA THR A 186 -5.65 -4.59 11.45
C THR A 186 -5.90 -5.61 12.54
N ASP A 187 -5.17 -6.74 12.53
CA ASP A 187 -5.16 -7.65 13.66
C ASP A 187 -4.61 -6.89 14.88
N PRO A 188 -5.45 -6.61 15.91
CA PRO A 188 -5.00 -5.86 17.07
C PRO A 188 -3.91 -6.60 17.87
N ARG A 189 -3.78 -7.92 17.68
CA ARG A 189 -2.85 -8.79 18.40
C ARG A 189 -1.47 -8.84 17.75
N ASN A 190 -1.36 -8.49 16.48
CA ASN A 190 -0.09 -8.42 15.77
C ASN A 190 -0.12 -7.30 14.71
N PRO A 191 -0.01 -6.03 15.13
CA PRO A 191 -0.08 -4.91 14.22
C PRO A 191 1.16 -4.90 13.32
N LYS A 192 0.99 -5.29 12.05
CA LYS A 192 2.00 -5.06 11.02
C LYS A 192 2.10 -3.55 10.73
N PRO A 193 3.28 -3.03 10.39
CA PRO A 193 3.40 -1.64 9.97
C PRO A 193 2.56 -1.38 8.73
N ALA A 194 1.78 -0.29 8.73
CA ALA A 194 1.07 0.17 7.55
C ALA A 194 2.11 0.70 6.55
N LEU A 195 2.19 0.07 5.39
CA LEU A 195 3.14 0.45 4.35
C LEU A 195 2.50 1.49 3.43
N PRO A 196 3.25 2.53 3.02
CA PRO A 196 2.94 3.32 1.85
C PRO A 196 2.66 2.44 0.64
N GLU A 197 1.61 2.79 -0.11
CA GLU A 197 1.13 1.94 -1.21
C GLU A 197 2.22 1.71 -2.27
N LEU A 198 3.09 2.71 -2.48
CA LEU A 198 4.22 2.57 -3.38
C LEU A 198 5.20 1.46 -2.96
N LEU A 199 5.41 1.25 -1.65
CA LEU A 199 6.19 0.12 -1.11
C LEU A 199 5.43 -1.21 -1.27
N VAL A 200 4.10 -1.21 -1.12
CA VAL A 200 3.24 -2.38 -1.38
C VAL A 200 3.39 -2.85 -2.83
N HIS A 201 3.34 -1.92 -3.80
CA HIS A 201 3.57 -2.23 -5.21
C HIS A 201 4.95 -2.85 -5.44
N TYR A 202 6.01 -2.31 -4.82
CA TYR A 202 7.36 -2.86 -4.96
C TYR A 202 7.44 -4.31 -4.44
N LEU A 203 6.86 -4.59 -3.27
CA LEU A 203 6.86 -5.93 -2.67
C LEU A 203 6.15 -6.97 -3.54
N LEU A 204 4.95 -6.65 -4.03
CA LEU A 204 4.17 -7.52 -4.91
C LEU A 204 4.88 -7.74 -6.26
N LEU A 205 5.38 -6.67 -6.88
CA LEU A 205 6.12 -6.74 -8.14
C LEU A 205 7.42 -7.53 -7.98
N TYR A 206 8.11 -7.41 -6.85
CA TYR A 206 9.30 -8.21 -6.55
C TYR A 206 8.96 -9.70 -6.57
N ASN A 207 7.93 -10.15 -5.84
CA ASN A 207 7.58 -11.56 -5.79
C ASN A 207 7.17 -12.09 -7.17
N LEU A 208 6.30 -11.35 -7.88
CA LEU A 208 5.91 -11.70 -9.26
C LEU A 208 7.13 -11.75 -10.21
N SER A 209 8.12 -10.88 -10.02
CA SER A 209 9.36 -10.91 -10.81
C SER A 209 10.16 -12.19 -10.58
N MET A 210 10.22 -12.67 -9.34
CA MET A 210 10.93 -13.89 -8.97
C MET A 210 10.24 -15.11 -9.58
N ILE A 211 8.91 -15.20 -9.48
CA ILE A 211 8.13 -16.29 -10.08
C ILE A 211 8.29 -16.28 -11.60
N SER A 212 8.19 -15.11 -12.25
CA SER A 212 8.38 -15.00 -13.71
C SER A 212 9.76 -15.41 -14.20
N ARG A 213 10.80 -15.37 -13.35
CA ARG A 213 12.17 -15.76 -13.73
C ARG A 213 12.48 -17.22 -13.41
N TYR A 214 11.94 -17.74 -12.31
CA TYR A 214 12.40 -19.02 -11.74
C TYR A 214 11.32 -20.12 -11.74
N GLU A 215 10.06 -19.78 -11.95
CA GLU A 215 8.91 -20.70 -11.86
C GLU A 215 8.07 -20.59 -13.15
N THR A 216 8.69 -20.79 -14.32
CA THR A 216 8.03 -20.65 -15.62
C THR A 216 6.90 -21.65 -15.83
N ASP A 217 7.05 -22.87 -15.29
CA ASP A 217 6.04 -23.93 -15.40
C ASP A 217 4.77 -23.57 -14.63
N TRP A 218 4.91 -22.92 -13.46
CA TRP A 218 3.76 -22.44 -12.70
C TRP A 218 2.95 -21.40 -13.47
N TRP A 219 3.60 -20.53 -14.27
CA TRP A 219 2.86 -19.61 -15.14
C TRP A 219 2.09 -20.31 -16.25
N TYR A 220 2.65 -21.37 -16.82
CA TYR A 220 1.95 -22.17 -17.83
C TYR A 220 0.69 -22.81 -17.21
N ASP A 221 0.83 -23.40 -16.03
CA ASP A 221 -0.28 -23.98 -15.29
C ASP A 221 -1.32 -22.94 -14.88
N LEU A 222 -0.89 -21.76 -14.41
CA LEU A 222 -1.78 -20.66 -14.03
C LEU A 222 -2.63 -20.18 -15.22
N LEU A 223 -2.02 -20.04 -16.40
CA LEU A 223 -2.70 -19.59 -17.61
C LEU A 223 -3.61 -20.68 -18.21
N GLY A 224 -3.25 -21.95 -18.04
CA GLY A 224 -4.06 -23.09 -18.49
C GLY A 224 -5.19 -23.47 -17.52
N SER A 225 -5.07 -23.11 -16.23
CA SER A 225 -6.01 -23.45 -15.19
C SER A 225 -7.03 -22.33 -14.96
N TYR A 226 -8.23 -22.49 -15.50
CA TYR A 226 -9.35 -21.56 -15.33
C TYR A 226 -9.91 -21.49 -13.89
N GLY A 227 -9.38 -22.28 -12.95
CA GLY A 227 -9.89 -22.39 -11.57
C GLY A 227 -9.05 -21.67 -10.50
N SER A 228 -7.93 -21.04 -10.84
CA SER A 228 -7.07 -20.37 -9.85
C SER A 228 -7.56 -18.96 -9.53
N GLU A 229 -7.74 -18.65 -8.24
CA GLU A 229 -8.00 -17.29 -7.78
C GLU A 229 -6.80 -16.36 -7.99
N ASP A 230 -5.57 -16.88 -8.13
CA ASP A 230 -4.37 -16.05 -8.27
C ASP A 230 -4.43 -15.21 -9.56
N TYR A 231 -4.94 -15.77 -10.66
CA TYR A 231 -4.84 -15.13 -11.98
C TYR A 231 -5.59 -13.79 -12.06
N PRO A 232 -6.89 -13.69 -11.68
CA PRO A 232 -7.61 -12.41 -11.67
C PRO A 232 -6.91 -11.34 -10.82
N PHE A 233 -6.43 -11.70 -9.63
CA PHE A 233 -5.74 -10.78 -8.73
C PHE A 233 -4.43 -10.27 -9.35
N ILE A 234 -3.60 -11.17 -9.88
CA ILE A 234 -2.33 -10.81 -10.52
C ILE A 234 -2.57 -9.94 -11.75
N TYR A 235 -3.51 -10.32 -12.61
CA TYR A 235 -3.82 -9.60 -13.84
C TYR A 235 -4.26 -8.16 -13.56
N GLN A 236 -5.21 -7.99 -12.63
CA GLN A 236 -5.69 -6.66 -12.28
C GLN A 236 -4.60 -5.86 -11.56
N PHE A 237 -3.84 -6.47 -10.65
CA PHE A 237 -2.72 -5.81 -9.96
C PHE A 237 -1.65 -5.27 -10.92
N LEU A 238 -1.26 -6.06 -11.93
CA LEU A 238 -0.27 -5.62 -12.92
C LEU A 238 -0.79 -4.44 -13.74
N THR A 239 -2.08 -4.45 -14.10
CA THR A 239 -2.74 -3.35 -14.80
C THR A 239 -2.76 -2.07 -13.97
N ILE A 240 -3.14 -2.17 -12.70
CA ILE A 240 -3.13 -1.04 -11.75
C ILE A 240 -1.70 -0.50 -11.58
N SER A 241 -0.73 -1.39 -11.33
CA SER A 241 0.67 -1.00 -11.11
C SER A 241 1.27 -0.26 -12.30
N ALA A 242 0.93 -0.65 -13.53
CA ALA A 242 1.43 0.00 -14.73
C ALA A 242 0.99 1.47 -14.86
N GLN A 243 -0.12 1.86 -14.23
CA GLN A 243 -0.64 3.23 -14.24
C GLN A 243 -0.29 3.99 -12.97
N LYS A 244 -0.48 3.34 -11.81
CA LYS A 244 -0.43 3.97 -10.50
C LYS A 244 0.99 4.24 -10.00
N VAL A 245 1.94 3.33 -10.32
CA VAL A 245 3.35 3.55 -9.96
C VAL A 245 3.91 4.80 -10.66
N PRO A 246 3.77 4.98 -11.99
CA PRO A 246 4.18 6.23 -12.64
C PRO A 246 3.52 7.47 -12.04
N TYR A 247 2.21 7.41 -11.72
CA TYR A 247 1.48 8.53 -11.10
C TYR A 247 2.06 8.92 -9.73
N TYR A 248 2.34 7.96 -8.86
CA TYR A 248 2.95 8.23 -7.56
C TYR A 248 4.37 8.79 -7.71
N ILE A 249 5.16 8.22 -8.62
CA ILE A 249 6.52 8.71 -8.88
C ILE A 249 6.50 10.13 -9.46
N SER A 250 5.59 10.44 -10.39
CA SER A 250 5.46 11.81 -10.90
C SER A 250 5.00 12.77 -9.82
N SER A 251 4.08 12.35 -8.95
CA SER A 251 3.62 13.16 -7.82
C SER A 251 4.74 13.47 -6.84
N PHE A 252 5.68 12.54 -6.64
CA PHE A 252 6.89 12.77 -5.87
C PHE A 252 7.86 13.74 -6.58
N LEU A 253 8.20 13.46 -7.84
CA LEU A 253 9.23 14.21 -8.58
C LEU A 253 8.80 15.63 -8.98
N LEU A 254 7.51 15.86 -9.15
CA LEU A 254 6.94 17.16 -9.49
C LEU A 254 6.49 17.96 -8.26
N ALA A 255 6.52 17.36 -7.06
CA ALA A 255 6.32 18.12 -5.83
C ALA A 255 7.44 19.16 -5.70
N GLU A 256 7.08 20.39 -5.33
CA GLU A 256 8.07 21.47 -5.23
C GLU A 256 9.19 21.09 -4.23
N PRO A 257 10.47 21.38 -4.53
CA PRO A 257 11.64 20.98 -3.72
C PRO A 257 11.61 21.40 -2.25
N GLY A 258 10.70 22.31 -1.85
CA GLY A 258 10.57 22.82 -0.49
C GLY A 258 9.91 21.87 0.51
N LEU A 259 9.30 20.77 0.07
CA LEU A 259 8.58 19.82 0.96
C LEU A 259 9.51 18.82 1.67
N PHE A 260 10.68 18.53 1.12
CA PHE A 260 11.63 17.54 1.67
C PHE A 260 12.79 18.16 2.45
N HIS A 261 12.95 19.48 2.38
CA HIS A 261 13.90 20.25 3.19
C HIS A 261 13.18 20.95 4.35
N GLY A 262 12.56 20.15 5.22
CA GLY A 262 11.76 20.62 6.34
C GLY A 262 12.14 19.95 7.67
N LYS A 263 13.39 20.19 8.12
CA LYS A 263 14.00 19.86 9.43
C LYS A 263 14.24 18.40 9.78
#